data_AF-A0AAX3YTL7-F1
#
_entry.id   AF-A0AAX3YTL7-F1
#
_cell.length_a   1.000
_cell.length_b   1.000
_cell.length_c   1.000
_cell.angle_alpha   90.00
_cell.angle_beta   90.00
_cell.angle_gamma   90.00
#
_symmetry.space_group_name_H-M   'P 1'
#
loop_
_entity.id
_entity.type
_entity.pdbx_description
1 polymer ?
#
loop_
_entity_poly.entity_id
_entity_poly.type
_entity_poly.pdbx_seq_one_letter_code
_entity_poly.pdbx_strand_id
1 'polypeptide(L)'
;MTRELPSIDTALFREVLGQYPTGVVVVTATDNAGDAIGMTVGSFTSVSLDPPLVAFLPSKTSSSWRALRESGDSFCINVLGASQEDVCRAVTMKKVDKFNGFTLHESPAGNPVIDGAVVWIDCVTEHVYPGGDHDVVIGRVLGLDHGSNDQPLLFFRGGYGSFTPLSLASGDTDLLTHLGEIDLARPHMESLAQKFDTEVTAIALVDDELVLAAAVGRTDIAVTPTRVGQRLPFMPPIGSCFAAWGNADLREKWTESVAGKLSEEQMSHVRGVPDLVRGRGYAVALGHQDGAHLELVATKINAGDPNVPTSSMQEAFFRAMDGYNQLEEPDDVELRSLSAPVFDTDGEVAFMLTMWGRWERETSADVRVRAEALCSTASAATQALAER
;
A
#
# COMPACT_ATOMS: atom_id res chain seq x y z
N MET A 1 31.63 -41.18 15.09
CA MET A 1 32.26 -39.85 14.93
C MET A 1 31.25 -38.82 15.38
N THR A 2 31.42 -38.25 16.58
CA THR A 2 30.65 -37.10 17.04
C THR A 2 31.15 -35.89 16.27
N ARG A 3 30.30 -35.32 15.42
CA ARG A 3 30.60 -34.09 14.70
C ARG A 3 30.68 -32.96 15.74
N GLU A 4 31.88 -32.40 15.95
CA GLU A 4 31.99 -31.14 16.70
C GLU A 4 31.23 -30.06 15.93
N LEU A 5 30.27 -29.43 16.63
CA LEU A 5 29.51 -28.33 16.07
C LEU A 5 30.30 -27.03 16.28
N PRO A 6 30.31 -26.12 15.29
CA PRO A 6 30.96 -24.83 15.45
C PRO A 6 30.27 -24.03 16.55
N SER A 7 31.07 -23.33 17.37
CA SER A 7 30.55 -22.32 18.28
C SER A 7 30.05 -21.11 17.47
N ILE A 8 28.84 -20.65 17.76
CA ILE A 8 28.22 -19.49 17.10
C ILE A 8 28.24 -18.32 18.08
N ASP A 9 28.73 -17.16 17.64
CA ASP A 9 28.63 -15.93 18.41
C ASP A 9 27.16 -15.47 18.50
N THR A 10 26.65 -15.34 19.72
CA THR A 10 25.27 -14.91 20.01
C THR A 10 24.94 -13.53 19.43
N ALA A 11 25.90 -12.61 19.39
CA ALA A 11 25.67 -11.28 18.81
C ALA A 11 25.43 -11.39 17.30
N LEU A 12 26.33 -12.10 16.60
CA LEU A 12 26.19 -12.38 15.17
C LEU A 12 24.91 -13.15 14.85
N PHE A 13 24.55 -14.16 15.66
CA PHE A 13 23.31 -14.92 15.48
C PHE A 13 22.07 -14.03 15.50
N ARG A 14 21.99 -13.09 16.47
CA ARG A 14 20.87 -12.14 16.57
C ARG A 14 20.87 -11.14 15.41
N GLU A 15 22.03 -10.66 15.01
CA GLU A 15 22.16 -9.73 13.88
C GLU A 15 21.68 -10.36 12.57
N VAL A 16 22.13 -11.59 12.29
CA VAL A 16 21.76 -12.34 11.07
C VAL A 16 20.27 -12.67 11.08
N LEU A 17 19.73 -13.20 12.19
CA LEU A 17 18.30 -13.50 12.28
C LEU A 17 17.42 -12.25 12.24
N GLY A 18 17.93 -11.09 12.69
CA GLY A 18 17.23 -9.81 12.57
C GLY A 18 17.00 -9.34 11.13
N GLN A 19 17.62 -9.99 10.14
CA GLN A 19 17.37 -9.75 8.71
C GLN A 19 16.12 -10.47 8.19
N TYR A 20 15.53 -11.38 8.97
CA TYR A 20 14.27 -12.04 8.62
C TYR A 20 13.11 -11.26 9.27
N PRO A 21 12.29 -10.52 8.49
CA PRO A 21 11.20 -9.74 9.05
C PRO A 21 10.11 -10.66 9.60
N THR A 22 9.43 -10.21 10.64
CA THR A 22 8.33 -10.95 11.27
C THR A 22 7.12 -10.04 11.41
N GLY A 23 5.92 -10.61 11.33
CA GLY A 23 4.73 -9.95 11.84
C GLY A 23 4.79 -9.87 13.36
N VAL A 24 4.07 -8.92 13.94
CA VAL A 24 3.95 -8.78 15.40
C VAL A 24 2.58 -9.27 15.83
N VAL A 25 2.56 -10.22 16.78
CA VAL A 25 1.30 -10.69 17.37
C VAL A 25 1.34 -10.55 18.88
N VAL A 26 0.16 -10.39 19.48
CA VAL A 26 -0.06 -10.47 20.92
C VAL A 26 -0.86 -11.72 21.23
N VAL A 27 -0.26 -12.61 22.02
CA VAL A 27 -0.95 -13.76 22.60
C VAL A 27 -1.70 -13.28 23.84
N THR A 28 -3.00 -13.49 23.89
CA THR A 28 -3.88 -13.08 25.00
C THR A 28 -4.60 -14.28 25.62
N ALA A 29 -4.89 -14.18 26.91
CA ALA A 29 -5.81 -15.06 27.61
C ALA A 29 -6.43 -14.28 28.77
N THR A 30 -7.42 -14.88 29.43
CA THR A 30 -8.00 -14.36 30.67
C THR A 30 -7.43 -15.14 31.84
N ASP A 31 -6.91 -14.45 32.86
CA ASP A 31 -6.38 -15.12 34.04
C ASP A 31 -7.48 -15.59 35.01
N ASN A 32 -7.08 -16.24 36.11
CA ASN A 32 -8.01 -16.77 37.10
C ASN A 32 -8.81 -15.68 37.86
N ALA A 33 -8.39 -14.41 37.79
CA ALA A 33 -9.11 -13.28 38.38
C ALA A 33 -10.11 -12.65 37.38
N GLY A 34 -10.08 -13.05 36.11
CA GLY A 34 -10.88 -12.46 35.04
C GLY A 34 -10.19 -11.33 34.30
N ASP A 35 -8.90 -11.08 34.57
CA ASP A 35 -8.15 -9.99 33.96
C ASP A 35 -7.47 -10.46 32.66
N ALA A 36 -7.43 -9.56 31.66
CA ALA A 36 -6.72 -9.83 30.41
C ALA A 36 -5.20 -9.86 30.63
N ILE A 37 -4.56 -10.94 30.21
CA ILE A 37 -3.11 -11.11 30.24
C ILE A 37 -2.59 -11.37 28.84
N GLY A 38 -1.33 -11.00 28.58
CA GLY A 38 -0.75 -11.25 27.28
C GLY A 38 0.73 -10.98 27.12
N MET A 39 1.21 -11.37 25.94
CA MET A 39 2.61 -11.36 25.54
C MET A 39 2.76 -11.08 24.06
N THR A 40 3.60 -10.11 23.71
CA THR A 40 4.05 -9.89 22.34
C THR A 40 5.02 -10.98 21.91
N VAL A 41 4.80 -11.56 20.73
CA VAL A 41 5.73 -12.50 20.09
C VAL A 41 5.89 -12.16 18.60
N GLY A 42 7.12 -12.26 18.11
CA GLY A 42 7.44 -12.20 16.67
C GLY A 42 7.66 -13.58 16.04
N SER A 43 7.54 -14.65 16.83
CA SER A 43 7.84 -16.03 16.42
C SER A 43 6.62 -16.81 15.93
N PHE A 44 5.50 -16.12 15.69
CA PHE A 44 4.26 -16.74 15.25
C PHE A 44 4.36 -17.31 13.84
N THR A 45 3.78 -18.49 13.61
CA THR A 45 3.72 -19.13 12.29
C THR A 45 2.56 -20.11 12.17
N SER A 46 2.11 -20.38 10.94
CA SER A 46 1.18 -21.48 10.64
C SER A 46 1.94 -22.80 10.55
N VAL A 47 1.30 -23.89 10.97
CA VAL A 47 1.94 -25.23 11.06
C VAL A 47 1.25 -26.26 10.19
N SER A 48 -0.07 -26.32 10.23
CA SER A 48 -0.85 -27.35 9.54
C SER A 48 -2.22 -26.83 9.12
N LEU A 49 -2.75 -27.35 8.03
CA LEU A 49 -4.12 -27.10 7.56
C LEU A 49 -5.10 -28.13 8.11
N ASP A 50 -4.71 -29.41 8.19
CA ASP A 50 -5.55 -30.50 8.72
C ASP A 50 -4.74 -31.44 9.63
N PRO A 51 -4.94 -31.39 10.97
CA PRO A 51 -5.77 -30.42 11.67
C PRO A 51 -5.19 -28.98 11.56
N PRO A 52 -6.01 -27.93 11.77
CA PRO A 52 -5.52 -26.55 11.69
C PRO A 52 -4.67 -26.22 12.93
N LEU A 53 -3.37 -25.99 12.71
CA LEU A 53 -2.39 -25.74 13.77
C LEU A 53 -1.58 -24.47 13.50
N VAL A 54 -1.26 -23.76 14.57
CA VAL A 54 -0.32 -22.62 14.60
C VAL A 54 0.73 -22.83 15.68
N ALA A 55 1.81 -22.05 15.64
CA ALA A 55 2.85 -22.07 16.67
C ALA A 55 3.38 -20.70 17.04
N PHE A 56 3.89 -20.59 18.27
CA PHE A 56 4.72 -19.48 18.73
C PHE A 56 5.78 -20.00 19.71
N LEU A 57 6.86 -19.23 19.88
CA LEU A 57 8.03 -19.63 20.65
C LEU A 57 8.30 -18.64 21.80
N PRO A 58 7.73 -18.86 23.00
CA PRO A 58 8.01 -18.03 24.17
C PRO A 58 9.33 -18.40 24.85
N SER A 59 10.03 -17.40 25.40
CA SER A 59 11.19 -17.68 26.26
C SER A 59 10.75 -18.39 27.54
N LYS A 60 11.49 -19.42 27.97
CA LYS A 60 11.26 -20.12 29.24
C LYS A 60 11.37 -19.21 30.46
N THR A 61 12.03 -18.07 30.32
CA THR A 61 12.21 -17.07 31.38
C THR A 61 11.10 -16.01 31.44
N SER A 62 10.19 -15.99 30.45
CA SER A 62 9.11 -15.01 30.34
C SER A 62 8.09 -15.18 31.47
N SER A 63 7.85 -14.11 32.23
CA SER A 63 6.77 -14.08 33.23
C SER A 63 5.39 -14.08 32.59
N SER A 64 5.23 -13.44 31.42
CA SER A 64 3.96 -13.45 30.69
C SER A 64 3.63 -14.85 30.16
N TRP A 65 4.64 -15.60 29.70
CA TRP A 65 4.44 -16.99 29.29
C TRP A 65 4.02 -17.87 30.46
N ARG A 66 4.66 -17.69 31.63
CA ARG A 66 4.26 -18.39 32.85
C ARG A 66 2.80 -18.12 33.19
N ALA A 67 2.38 -16.85 33.17
CA ALA A 67 1.00 -16.46 33.45
C ALA A 67 0.02 -17.06 32.43
N LEU A 68 0.31 -17.01 31.13
CA LEU A 68 -0.51 -17.61 30.07
C LEU A 68 -0.66 -19.14 30.24
N ARG A 69 0.40 -19.82 30.65
CA ARG A 69 0.34 -21.27 30.91
C ARG A 69 -0.43 -21.62 32.18
N GLU A 70 -0.44 -20.73 33.17
CA GLU A 70 -1.14 -20.90 34.45
C GLU A 70 -2.62 -20.51 34.37
N SER A 71 -3.03 -19.71 33.38
CA SER A 71 -4.43 -19.33 33.16
C SER A 71 -5.26 -20.42 32.49
N GLY A 72 -4.65 -21.35 31.76
CA GLY A 72 -5.34 -22.45 31.10
C GLY A 72 -4.65 -22.91 29.83
N ASP A 73 -5.37 -23.68 29.02
CA ASP A 73 -4.92 -24.13 27.70
C ASP A 73 -5.45 -23.26 26.55
N SER A 74 -6.49 -22.46 26.78
CA SER A 74 -7.09 -21.54 25.81
C SER A 74 -6.35 -20.20 25.72
N PHE A 75 -6.17 -19.69 24.50
CA PHE A 75 -5.58 -18.39 24.23
C PHE A 75 -6.02 -17.87 22.85
N CYS A 76 -5.86 -16.56 22.62
CA CYS A 76 -6.06 -15.95 21.32
C CYS A 76 -4.77 -15.32 20.79
N ILE A 77 -4.53 -15.47 19.49
CA ILE A 77 -3.46 -14.76 18.77
C ILE A 77 -4.08 -13.53 18.11
N ASN A 78 -3.58 -12.34 18.45
CA ASN A 78 -3.98 -11.07 17.83
C ASN A 78 -2.85 -10.58 16.93
N VAL A 79 -3.05 -10.59 15.61
CA VAL A 79 -2.07 -10.04 14.66
C VAL A 79 -2.26 -8.53 14.62
N LEU A 80 -1.24 -7.76 14.99
CA LEU A 80 -1.38 -6.31 15.15
C LEU A 80 -1.31 -5.56 13.82
N GLY A 81 -2.09 -4.49 13.72
CA GLY A 81 -2.01 -3.50 12.65
C GLY A 81 -0.85 -2.53 12.84
N ALA A 82 -0.38 -1.92 11.76
CA ALA A 82 0.73 -0.96 11.74
C ALA A 82 0.49 0.26 12.64
N SER A 83 -0.77 0.62 12.86
CA SER A 83 -1.20 1.65 13.81
C SER A 83 -1.06 1.26 15.29
N GLN A 84 -0.90 -0.03 15.61
CA GLN A 84 -0.94 -0.58 16.98
C GLN A 84 0.45 -0.80 17.60
N GLU A 85 1.44 0.03 17.24
CA GLU A 85 2.76 0.01 17.87
C GLU A 85 2.67 0.27 19.40
N ASP A 86 1.73 1.12 19.81
CA ASP A 86 1.45 1.46 21.20
C ASP A 86 0.97 0.24 22.02
N VAL A 87 0.07 -0.58 21.48
CA VAL A 87 -0.38 -1.86 22.05
C VAL A 87 0.83 -2.77 22.27
N CYS A 88 1.64 -2.96 21.24
CA CYS A 88 2.83 -3.81 21.29
C CYS A 88 3.79 -3.38 22.41
N ARG A 89 4.05 -2.07 22.52
CA ARG A 89 4.90 -1.48 23.56
C ARG A 89 4.31 -1.67 24.95
N ALA A 90 3.01 -1.41 25.12
CA ALA A 90 2.33 -1.56 26.40
C ALA A 90 2.39 -3.01 26.93
N VAL A 91 2.13 -4.00 26.06
CA VAL A 91 2.14 -5.41 26.44
C VAL A 91 3.54 -5.94 26.79
N THR A 92 4.58 -5.34 26.22
CA THR A 92 5.99 -5.67 26.48
C THR A 92 6.49 -5.11 27.83
N MET A 93 5.88 -4.04 28.34
CA MET A 93 6.28 -3.44 29.62
C MET A 93 5.97 -4.35 30.82
N LYS A 94 6.85 -4.32 31.83
CA LYS A 94 6.61 -4.96 33.14
C LYS A 94 5.72 -4.06 34.01
N LYS A 95 4.47 -3.86 33.60
CA LYS A 95 3.46 -3.06 34.31
C LYS A 95 2.27 -3.93 34.70
N VAL A 96 1.61 -3.58 35.80
CA VAL A 96 0.25 -4.05 36.12
C VAL A 96 -0.72 -3.40 35.14
N ASP A 97 -1.73 -4.14 34.69
CA ASP A 97 -2.81 -3.65 33.82
C ASP A 97 -2.31 -3.14 32.45
N LYS A 98 -1.77 -4.09 31.66
CA LYS A 98 -1.14 -3.83 30.35
C LYS A 98 -2.14 -3.40 29.27
N PHE A 99 -3.41 -3.75 29.44
CA PHE A 99 -4.46 -3.50 28.46
C PHE A 99 -5.28 -2.23 28.76
N ASN A 100 -4.96 -1.52 29.85
CA ASN A 100 -5.59 -0.26 30.16
C ASN A 100 -5.43 0.76 29.02
N GLY A 101 -6.56 1.31 28.55
CA GLY A 101 -6.60 2.24 27.43
C GLY A 101 -6.81 1.59 26.06
N PHE A 102 -6.89 0.27 25.99
CA PHE A 102 -7.25 -0.46 24.78
C PHE A 102 -8.61 -1.12 24.93
N THR A 103 -9.40 -1.12 23.85
CA THR A 103 -10.68 -1.83 23.82
C THR A 103 -10.44 -3.29 23.51
N LEU A 104 -11.10 -4.15 24.29
CA LEU A 104 -11.09 -5.60 24.10
C LEU A 104 -12.52 -6.08 23.92
N HIS A 105 -12.70 -7.08 23.07
CA HIS A 105 -13.91 -7.89 23.01
C HIS A 105 -13.57 -9.37 23.22
N GLU A 106 -14.58 -10.18 23.53
CA GLU A 106 -14.39 -11.62 23.69
C GLU A 106 -14.52 -12.33 22.35
N SER A 107 -13.60 -13.25 22.08
CA SER A 107 -13.73 -14.22 21.01
C SER A 107 -14.82 -15.26 21.34
N PRO A 108 -15.26 -16.09 20.37
CA PRO A 108 -16.19 -17.18 20.64
C PRO A 108 -15.71 -18.19 21.71
N ALA A 109 -14.40 -18.35 21.88
CA ALA A 109 -13.82 -19.16 22.96
C ALA A 109 -13.64 -18.40 24.29
N GLY A 110 -14.05 -17.14 24.38
CA GLY A 110 -13.98 -16.30 25.58
C GLY A 110 -12.60 -15.68 25.85
N ASN A 111 -11.70 -15.67 24.85
CA ASN A 111 -10.39 -15.05 24.99
C ASN A 111 -10.43 -13.56 24.62
N PRO A 112 -9.56 -12.71 25.19
CA PRO A 112 -9.52 -11.30 24.83
C PRO A 112 -9.01 -11.08 23.41
N VAL A 113 -9.79 -10.41 22.58
CA VAL A 113 -9.42 -9.91 21.25
C VAL A 113 -9.19 -8.42 21.34
N ILE A 114 -8.09 -7.94 20.76
CA ILE A 114 -7.72 -6.53 20.74
C ILE A 114 -8.40 -5.85 19.56
N ASP A 115 -9.23 -4.84 19.83
CA ASP A 115 -9.86 -4.06 18.77
C ASP A 115 -8.79 -3.40 17.88
N GLY A 116 -8.98 -3.49 16.57
CA GLY A 116 -8.03 -2.98 15.59
C GLY A 116 -6.96 -3.99 15.15
N ALA A 117 -6.85 -5.16 15.80
CA ALA A 117 -6.02 -6.26 15.29
C ALA A 117 -6.48 -6.65 13.86
N VAL A 118 -5.54 -6.98 12.98
CA VAL A 118 -5.81 -7.31 11.56
C VAL A 118 -6.54 -8.65 11.46
N VAL A 119 -6.13 -9.62 12.26
CA VAL A 119 -6.83 -10.90 12.43
C VAL A 119 -6.72 -11.37 13.88
N TRP A 120 -7.67 -12.19 14.29
CA TRP A 120 -7.61 -12.92 15.56
C TRP A 120 -7.78 -14.43 15.32
N ILE A 121 -7.11 -15.24 16.13
CA ILE A 121 -7.09 -16.71 16.00
C ILE A 121 -7.21 -17.33 17.39
N ASP A 122 -8.37 -17.89 17.70
CA ASP A 122 -8.61 -18.65 18.92
C ASP A 122 -7.98 -20.02 18.85
N CYS A 123 -7.27 -20.38 19.92
CA CYS A 123 -6.54 -21.63 20.00
C CYS A 123 -6.71 -22.30 21.37
N VAL A 124 -6.53 -23.61 21.38
CA VAL A 124 -6.17 -24.38 22.58
C VAL A 124 -4.78 -24.97 22.42
N THR A 125 -4.04 -25.08 23.51
CA THR A 125 -2.70 -25.66 23.53
C THR A 125 -2.78 -27.15 23.20
N GLU A 126 -2.24 -27.54 22.05
CA GLU A 126 -2.14 -28.94 21.63
C GLU A 126 -0.90 -29.58 22.24
N HIS A 127 0.27 -28.95 22.04
CA HIS A 127 1.55 -29.47 22.48
C HIS A 127 2.52 -28.35 22.88
N VAL A 128 3.42 -28.67 23.83
CA VAL A 128 4.54 -27.80 24.19
C VAL A 128 5.82 -28.63 24.16
N TYR A 129 6.76 -28.27 23.27
CA TYR A 129 8.04 -28.96 23.12
C TYR A 129 9.21 -28.07 23.59
N PRO A 130 10.28 -28.65 24.15
CA PRO A 130 11.48 -27.89 24.48
C PRO A 130 12.25 -27.48 23.20
N GLY A 131 12.53 -26.19 23.04
CA GLY A 131 13.29 -25.60 21.93
C GLY A 131 14.52 -24.82 22.41
N GLY A 132 15.41 -25.46 23.17
CA GLY A 132 16.56 -24.78 23.78
C GLY A 132 16.14 -23.90 24.96
N ASP A 133 16.42 -22.59 24.88
CA ASP A 133 16.03 -21.58 25.88
C ASP A 133 14.57 -21.06 25.68
N HIS A 134 13.89 -21.53 24.64
CA HIS A 134 12.48 -21.30 24.36
C HIS A 134 11.66 -22.60 24.47
N ASP A 135 10.35 -22.45 24.65
CA ASP A 135 9.39 -23.51 24.38
C ASP A 135 8.86 -23.33 22.94
N VAL A 136 8.40 -24.43 22.32
CA VAL A 136 7.65 -24.42 21.06
C VAL A 136 6.23 -24.80 21.41
N VAL A 137 5.33 -23.82 21.37
CA VAL A 137 3.91 -24.01 21.69
C VAL A 137 3.16 -24.23 20.39
N ILE A 138 2.47 -25.36 20.27
CA ILE A 138 1.57 -25.68 19.17
C ILE A 138 0.14 -25.47 19.65
N GLY A 139 -0.60 -24.61 18.96
CA GLY A 139 -2.01 -24.34 19.21
C GLY A 139 -2.89 -25.00 18.14
N ARG A 140 -3.97 -25.67 18.56
CA ARG A 140 -5.06 -26.10 17.68
C ARG A 140 -6.06 -24.97 17.55
N VAL A 141 -6.32 -24.56 16.32
CA VAL A 141 -7.25 -23.47 16.02
C VAL A 141 -8.69 -23.93 16.25
N LEU A 142 -9.45 -23.13 17.00
CA LEU A 142 -10.87 -23.32 17.27
C LEU A 142 -11.76 -22.39 16.44
N GLY A 143 -11.25 -21.20 16.14
CA GLY A 143 -11.92 -20.18 15.35
C GLY A 143 -10.92 -19.09 14.94
N LEU A 144 -11.22 -18.40 13.86
CA LEU A 144 -10.45 -17.24 13.40
C LEU A 144 -11.36 -16.32 12.60
N ASP A 145 -11.05 -15.04 12.58
CA ASP A 145 -11.71 -14.08 11.69
C ASP A 145 -10.80 -12.88 11.41
N HIS A 146 -11.23 -12.09 10.43
CA HIS A 146 -10.67 -10.78 10.15
C HIS A 146 -11.10 -9.76 11.22
N GLY A 147 -10.21 -8.83 11.52
CA GLY A 147 -10.51 -7.67 12.37
C GLY A 147 -10.51 -6.40 11.53
N SER A 148 -9.42 -5.62 11.59
CA SER A 148 -9.25 -4.40 10.81
C SER A 148 -8.66 -4.65 9.42
N ASN A 149 -8.89 -3.71 8.51
CA ASN A 149 -8.23 -3.68 7.19
C ASN A 149 -6.87 -2.96 7.21
N ASP A 150 -6.26 -2.77 8.40
CA ASP A 150 -4.93 -2.15 8.52
C ASP A 150 -3.84 -3.07 7.95
N GLN A 151 -2.72 -2.50 7.52
CA GLN A 151 -1.54 -3.27 7.14
C GLN A 151 -0.91 -3.88 8.40
N PRO A 152 -0.28 -5.07 8.32
CA PRO A 152 0.29 -5.70 9.50
C PRO A 152 1.50 -4.92 10.03
N LEU A 153 1.62 -4.86 11.37
CA LEU A 153 2.81 -4.38 12.04
C LEU A 153 3.95 -5.38 11.82
N LEU A 154 5.07 -4.89 11.32
CA LEU A 154 6.29 -5.66 11.10
C LEU A 154 7.38 -5.29 12.10
N PHE A 155 8.19 -6.27 12.46
CA PHE A 155 9.43 -6.08 13.20
C PHE A 155 10.63 -6.51 12.33
N PHE A 156 11.56 -5.59 12.11
CA PHE A 156 12.73 -5.79 11.28
C PHE A 156 13.94 -5.04 11.85
N ARG A 157 15.08 -5.73 11.99
CA ARG A 157 16.35 -5.17 12.50
C ARG A 157 16.23 -4.35 13.80
N GLY A 158 15.34 -4.74 14.71
CA GLY A 158 15.15 -4.06 15.99
C GLY A 158 14.17 -2.89 15.98
N GLY A 159 13.56 -2.58 14.83
CA GLY A 159 12.57 -1.52 14.67
C GLY A 159 11.20 -2.04 14.25
N TYR A 160 10.18 -1.22 14.47
CA TYR A 160 8.83 -1.43 13.95
C TYR A 160 8.69 -0.78 12.57
N GLY A 161 7.85 -1.36 11.74
CA GLY A 161 7.49 -0.85 10.43
C GLY A 161 6.16 -1.43 9.97
N SER A 162 5.79 -1.14 8.74
CA SER A 162 4.59 -1.69 8.10
C SER A 162 4.98 -2.43 6.84
N PHE A 163 4.15 -3.40 6.45
CA PHE A 163 4.28 -4.03 5.15
C PHE A 163 3.96 -3.01 4.04
N THR A 164 4.89 -2.86 3.11
CA THR A 164 4.65 -2.10 1.87
C THR A 164 4.76 -3.09 0.72
N PRO A 165 3.64 -3.45 0.06
CA PRO A 165 3.69 -4.39 -1.05
C PRO A 165 4.53 -3.84 -2.20
N LEU A 166 5.38 -4.69 -2.78
CA LEU A 166 6.07 -4.41 -4.05
C LEU A 166 5.15 -4.65 -5.26
N SER A 167 4.07 -5.42 -5.05
CA SER A 167 2.96 -5.68 -5.96
C SER A 167 1.73 -5.98 -5.10
N LEU A 168 0.54 -5.50 -5.49
CA LEU A 168 -0.68 -5.60 -4.68
C LEU A 168 -1.14 -7.06 -4.51
N ALA A 169 -1.45 -7.43 -3.26
CA ALA A 169 -2.20 -8.63 -2.93
C ALA A 169 -3.68 -8.27 -2.75
N SER A 170 -4.47 -8.65 -3.76
CA SER A 170 -5.88 -9.10 -3.78
C SER A 170 -6.92 -8.44 -2.86
N GLY A 171 -7.91 -7.80 -3.49
CA GLY A 171 -9.22 -7.47 -2.91
C GLY A 171 -10.29 -7.16 -3.96
N ASP A 172 -9.93 -6.41 -5.00
CA ASP A 172 -10.85 -5.98 -6.06
C ASP A 172 -10.70 -6.86 -7.31
N THR A 173 -11.78 -7.50 -7.75
CA THR A 173 -11.78 -8.39 -8.93
C THR A 173 -11.48 -7.60 -10.21
N ASP A 174 -11.92 -6.34 -10.29
CA ASP A 174 -11.66 -5.46 -11.44
C ASP A 174 -10.18 -5.06 -11.54
N LEU A 175 -9.48 -4.91 -10.41
CA LEU A 175 -8.03 -4.71 -10.37
C LEU A 175 -7.24 -5.92 -10.85
N LEU A 176 -7.72 -7.16 -10.64
CA LEU A 176 -7.01 -8.36 -11.07
C LEU A 176 -6.91 -8.44 -12.60
N THR A 177 -7.96 -7.99 -13.31
CA THR A 177 -7.95 -7.91 -14.78
C THR A 177 -6.87 -6.92 -15.25
N HIS A 178 -6.85 -5.72 -14.66
CA HIS A 178 -5.84 -4.70 -14.95
C HIS A 178 -4.42 -5.15 -14.61
N LEU A 179 -4.21 -5.89 -13.52
CA LEU A 179 -2.87 -6.39 -13.14
C LEU A 179 -2.32 -7.38 -14.17
N GLY A 180 -3.15 -8.29 -14.67
CA GLY A 180 -2.73 -9.22 -15.72
C GLY A 180 -2.37 -8.52 -17.03
N GLU A 181 -3.08 -7.45 -17.37
CA GLU A 181 -2.79 -6.61 -18.54
C GLU A 181 -1.51 -5.78 -18.35
N ILE A 182 -1.31 -5.21 -17.16
CA ILE A 182 -0.11 -4.43 -16.83
C ILE A 182 1.15 -5.29 -16.84
N ASP A 183 1.06 -6.56 -16.44
CA ASP A 183 2.20 -7.48 -16.51
C ASP A 183 2.67 -7.72 -17.95
N LEU A 184 1.77 -7.65 -18.95
CA LEU A 184 2.15 -7.69 -20.37
C LEU A 184 2.88 -6.41 -20.81
N ALA A 185 2.53 -5.27 -20.21
CA ALA A 185 3.19 -3.99 -20.48
C ALA A 185 4.55 -3.83 -19.76
N ARG A 186 4.82 -4.65 -18.73
CA ARG A 186 6.00 -4.52 -17.87
C ARG A 186 7.34 -4.46 -18.63
N PRO A 187 7.62 -5.33 -19.64
CA PRO A 187 8.87 -5.23 -20.39
C PRO A 187 9.01 -3.90 -21.15
N HIS A 188 7.90 -3.37 -21.65
CA HIS A 188 7.87 -2.08 -22.35
C HIS A 188 8.12 -0.92 -21.37
N MET A 189 7.53 -0.99 -20.17
CA MET A 189 7.77 -0.02 -19.09
C MET A 189 9.24 -0.02 -18.67
N GLU A 190 9.85 -1.19 -18.45
CA GLU A 190 11.26 -1.33 -18.06
C GLU A 190 12.20 -0.73 -19.11
N SER A 191 11.93 -1.02 -20.40
CA SER A 191 12.71 -0.45 -21.50
C SER A 191 12.60 1.08 -21.56
N LEU A 192 11.41 1.64 -21.32
CA LEU A 192 11.19 3.09 -21.32
C LEU A 192 11.89 3.76 -20.12
N ALA A 193 11.71 3.19 -18.93
CA ALA A 193 12.35 3.66 -17.71
C ALA A 193 13.87 3.66 -17.82
N GLN A 194 14.46 2.58 -18.37
CA GLN A 194 15.90 2.49 -18.60
C GLN A 194 16.39 3.51 -19.63
N LYS A 195 15.65 3.70 -20.74
CA LYS A 195 16.04 4.63 -21.82
C LYS A 195 16.16 6.07 -21.34
N PHE A 196 15.26 6.49 -20.45
CA PHE A 196 15.20 7.86 -19.96
C PHE A 196 15.70 8.03 -18.52
N ASP A 197 16.16 6.94 -17.91
CA ASP A 197 16.62 6.85 -16.52
C ASP A 197 15.63 7.57 -15.57
N THR A 198 14.38 7.13 -15.63
CA THR A 198 13.26 7.72 -14.89
C THR A 198 12.32 6.63 -14.38
N GLU A 199 11.34 7.02 -13.57
CA GLU A 199 10.24 6.15 -13.18
C GLU A 199 9.15 6.13 -14.24
N VAL A 200 8.64 4.94 -14.51
CA VAL A 200 7.43 4.71 -15.31
C VAL A 200 6.43 3.94 -14.47
N THR A 201 5.22 4.47 -14.35
CA THR A 201 4.14 3.86 -13.57
C THR A 201 2.97 3.48 -14.48
N ALA A 202 2.21 2.47 -14.07
CA ALA A 202 0.93 2.10 -14.68
C ALA A 202 -0.18 2.43 -13.69
N ILE A 203 -1.20 3.17 -14.15
CA ILE A 203 -2.32 3.63 -13.33
C ILE A 203 -3.61 3.19 -14.00
N ALA A 204 -4.41 2.38 -13.30
CA ALA A 204 -5.73 1.93 -13.75
C ALA A 204 -6.82 2.80 -13.11
N LEU A 205 -7.99 2.88 -13.74
CA LEU A 205 -9.18 3.49 -13.16
C LEU A 205 -10.07 2.36 -12.65
N VAL A 206 -10.37 2.38 -11.35
CA VAL A 206 -11.16 1.36 -10.66
C VAL A 206 -12.24 2.09 -9.90
N ASP A 207 -13.49 1.82 -10.26
CA ASP A 207 -14.63 2.64 -9.86
C ASP A 207 -14.40 4.13 -10.19
N ASP A 208 -14.30 4.98 -9.17
CA ASP A 208 -14.06 6.42 -9.30
C ASP A 208 -12.65 6.82 -8.77
N GLU A 209 -11.72 5.86 -8.71
CA GLU A 209 -10.37 6.03 -8.19
C GLU A 209 -9.29 5.58 -9.18
N LEU A 210 -8.26 6.39 -9.31
CA LEU A 210 -7.05 6.05 -10.03
C LEU A 210 -6.12 5.27 -9.10
N VAL A 211 -5.85 4.02 -9.44
CA VAL A 211 -5.02 3.11 -8.65
C VAL A 211 -3.67 2.93 -9.33
N LEU A 212 -2.61 3.31 -8.64
CA LEU A 212 -1.25 3.07 -9.11
C LEU A 212 -0.92 1.58 -8.96
N ALA A 213 -0.96 0.85 -10.06
CA ALA A 213 -0.93 -0.60 -10.07
C ALA A 213 0.47 -1.18 -10.29
N ALA A 214 1.37 -0.44 -10.95
CA ALA A 214 2.77 -0.83 -11.07
C ALA A 214 3.71 0.38 -11.18
N ALA A 215 4.97 0.17 -10.81
CA ALA A 215 6.05 1.13 -10.98
C ALA A 215 7.35 0.38 -11.36
N VAL A 216 8.14 0.96 -12.26
CA VAL A 216 9.48 0.50 -12.62
C VAL A 216 10.43 1.70 -12.74
N GLY A 217 11.71 1.48 -12.44
CA GLY A 217 12.70 2.56 -12.40
C GLY A 217 12.70 3.31 -11.06
N ARG A 218 13.21 4.53 -11.06
CA ARG A 218 13.27 5.42 -9.89
C ARG A 218 13.06 6.86 -10.33
N THR A 219 12.42 7.64 -9.47
CA THR A 219 12.22 9.08 -9.65
C THR A 219 12.92 9.84 -8.53
N ASP A 220 13.54 10.96 -8.89
CA ASP A 220 14.17 11.85 -7.92
C ASP A 220 13.23 13.00 -7.49
N ILE A 221 12.14 13.24 -8.23
CA ILE A 221 11.25 14.42 -8.08
C ILE A 221 10.07 14.19 -7.12
N ALA A 222 9.83 12.96 -6.68
CA ALA A 222 8.68 12.66 -5.85
C ALA A 222 8.94 13.07 -4.39
N VAL A 223 8.18 14.06 -3.89
CA VAL A 223 8.19 14.50 -2.48
C VAL A 223 7.87 13.34 -1.53
N THR A 224 7.13 12.35 -2.02
CA THR A 224 6.85 11.07 -1.38
C THR A 224 7.13 9.98 -2.41
N PRO A 225 7.77 8.85 -2.08
CA PRO A 225 7.97 7.77 -3.06
C PRO A 225 6.63 7.33 -3.64
N THR A 226 6.56 7.17 -4.96
CA THR A 226 5.43 6.55 -5.66
C THR A 226 5.12 5.19 -5.04
N ARG A 227 3.89 4.97 -4.56
CA ARG A 227 3.51 3.72 -3.88
C ARG A 227 2.52 2.95 -4.73
N VAL A 228 2.89 1.73 -5.13
CA VAL A 228 1.92 0.79 -5.71
C VAL A 228 0.80 0.55 -4.68
N GLY A 229 -0.45 0.65 -5.12
CA GLY A 229 -1.64 0.69 -4.26
C GLY A 229 -2.11 2.08 -3.86
N GLN A 230 -1.35 3.13 -4.18
CA GLN A 230 -1.81 4.50 -3.97
C GLN A 230 -3.06 4.77 -4.82
N ARG A 231 -4.06 5.36 -4.18
CA ARG A 231 -5.33 5.73 -4.79
C ARG A 231 -5.46 7.24 -4.85
N LEU A 232 -5.76 7.77 -6.02
CA LEU A 232 -6.02 9.17 -6.28
C LEU A 232 -7.46 9.32 -6.77
N PRO A 233 -8.16 10.42 -6.45
CA PRO A 233 -9.52 10.63 -6.91
C PRO A 233 -9.54 10.84 -8.43
N PHE A 234 -10.55 10.28 -9.10
CA PHE A 234 -10.82 10.57 -10.50
C PHE A 234 -11.52 11.92 -10.67
N MET A 235 -10.74 12.99 -10.79
CA MET A 235 -11.22 14.37 -10.91
C MET A 235 -10.18 15.27 -11.56
N PRO A 236 -10.53 16.43 -12.13
CA PRO A 236 -9.58 17.27 -12.83
C PRO A 236 -8.58 17.84 -11.81
N PRO A 237 -7.34 18.13 -12.22
CA PRO A 237 -6.75 17.78 -13.51
C PRO A 237 -6.28 16.31 -13.61
N ILE A 238 -6.46 15.51 -12.55
CA ILE A 238 -6.02 14.12 -12.43
C ILE A 238 -6.90 13.19 -13.29
N GLY A 239 -6.32 12.18 -13.95
CA GLY A 239 -7.11 11.23 -14.75
C GLY A 239 -7.59 11.75 -16.11
N SER A 240 -7.05 12.88 -16.58
CA SER A 240 -7.41 13.46 -17.88
C SER A 240 -7.26 12.50 -19.08
N CYS A 241 -6.37 11.50 -19.04
CA CYS A 241 -6.34 10.44 -20.05
C CYS A 241 -7.63 9.61 -20.07
N PHE A 242 -8.10 9.12 -18.92
CA PHE A 242 -9.37 8.36 -18.87
C PHE A 242 -10.55 9.22 -19.34
N ALA A 243 -10.60 10.51 -18.97
CA ALA A 243 -11.63 11.42 -19.48
C ALA A 243 -11.52 11.65 -21.02
N ALA A 244 -10.32 11.65 -21.57
CA ALA A 244 -10.07 11.88 -23.00
C ALA A 244 -10.53 10.73 -23.90
N TRP A 245 -10.55 9.49 -23.43
CA TRP A 245 -11.04 8.35 -24.23
C TRP A 245 -12.31 7.71 -23.69
N GLY A 246 -12.72 8.05 -22.46
CA GLY A 246 -13.97 7.59 -21.88
C GLY A 246 -15.23 8.15 -22.55
N ASN A 247 -16.34 7.46 -22.28
CA ASN A 247 -17.68 7.82 -22.71
C ASN A 247 -18.21 9.12 -22.03
N ALA A 248 -19.42 9.54 -22.41
CA ALA A 248 -20.02 10.77 -21.88
C ALA A 248 -20.22 10.72 -20.36
N ASP A 249 -20.67 9.59 -19.83
CA ASP A 249 -20.93 9.40 -18.39
C ASP A 249 -19.63 9.51 -17.57
N LEU A 250 -18.54 8.90 -18.06
CA LEU A 250 -17.23 8.97 -17.40
C LEU A 250 -16.67 10.40 -17.41
N ARG A 251 -16.91 11.16 -18.48
CA ARG A 251 -16.54 12.59 -18.54
C ARG A 251 -17.37 13.45 -17.60
N GLU A 252 -18.65 13.16 -17.46
CA GLU A 252 -19.52 13.85 -16.51
C GLU A 252 -19.04 13.62 -15.08
N LYS A 253 -18.83 12.35 -14.70
CA LYS A 253 -18.22 11.94 -13.42
C LYS A 253 -16.91 12.66 -13.14
N TRP A 254 -16.02 12.70 -14.13
CA TRP A 254 -14.74 13.39 -14.01
C TRP A 254 -14.91 14.86 -13.63
N THR A 255 -15.97 15.54 -14.08
CA THR A 255 -16.19 16.96 -13.77
C THR A 255 -17.07 17.24 -12.55
N GLU A 256 -17.76 16.23 -12.02
CA GLU A 256 -18.78 16.38 -10.97
C GLU A 256 -18.21 16.99 -9.69
N SER A 257 -17.04 16.53 -9.26
CA SER A 257 -16.39 16.98 -8.02
C SER A 257 -16.02 18.47 -8.00
N VAL A 258 -15.89 19.09 -9.17
CA VAL A 258 -15.57 20.52 -9.35
C VAL A 258 -16.75 21.36 -9.84
N ALA A 259 -17.87 20.72 -10.17
CA ALA A 259 -19.08 21.40 -10.60
C ALA A 259 -19.60 22.36 -9.51
N GLY A 260 -19.91 23.59 -9.90
CA GLY A 260 -20.37 24.64 -8.98
C GLY A 260 -19.28 25.26 -8.08
N LYS A 261 -18.03 24.76 -8.14
CA LYS A 261 -16.87 25.33 -7.43
C LYS A 261 -16.01 26.25 -8.31
N LEU A 262 -16.17 26.15 -9.63
CA LEU A 262 -15.40 26.88 -10.63
C LEU A 262 -16.29 27.90 -11.36
N SER A 263 -15.68 28.95 -11.91
CA SER A 263 -16.37 29.88 -12.82
C SER A 263 -16.75 29.18 -14.14
N GLU A 264 -17.68 29.76 -14.92
CA GLU A 264 -18.03 29.22 -16.24
C GLU A 264 -16.82 29.16 -17.20
N GLU A 265 -15.93 30.14 -17.13
CA GLU A 265 -14.69 30.15 -17.93
C GLU A 265 -13.77 28.98 -17.55
N GLN A 266 -13.55 28.76 -16.24
CA GLN A 266 -12.76 27.65 -15.72
C GLN A 266 -13.40 26.29 -16.05
N MET A 267 -14.73 26.18 -15.92
CA MET A 267 -15.47 24.97 -16.31
C MET A 267 -15.36 24.70 -17.82
N SER A 268 -15.44 25.75 -18.65
CA SER A 268 -15.23 25.62 -20.10
C SER A 268 -13.83 25.11 -20.41
N HIS A 269 -12.81 25.58 -19.69
CA HIS A 269 -11.44 25.08 -19.83
C HIS A 269 -11.34 23.60 -19.45
N VAL A 270 -11.84 23.21 -18.26
CA VAL A 270 -11.85 21.82 -17.79
C VAL A 270 -12.55 20.89 -18.79
N ARG A 271 -13.71 21.30 -19.33
CA ARG A 271 -14.45 20.54 -20.35
C ARG A 271 -13.68 20.37 -21.67
N GLY A 272 -12.77 21.28 -22.00
CA GLY A 272 -11.94 21.21 -23.20
C GLY A 272 -10.67 20.35 -23.07
N VAL A 273 -10.22 20.06 -21.85
CA VAL A 273 -9.00 19.25 -21.59
C VAL A 273 -9.03 17.87 -22.27
N PRO A 274 -10.13 17.09 -22.24
CA PRO A 274 -10.22 15.80 -22.93
C PRO A 274 -9.85 15.87 -24.42
N ASP A 275 -10.30 16.91 -25.12
CA ASP A 275 -10.02 17.08 -26.55
C ASP A 275 -8.56 17.50 -26.81
N LEU A 276 -7.98 18.32 -25.92
CA LEU A 276 -6.55 18.68 -25.97
C LEU A 276 -5.64 17.47 -25.75
N VAL A 277 -6.01 16.59 -24.83
CA VAL A 277 -5.29 15.33 -24.55
C VAL A 277 -5.44 14.38 -25.74
N ARG A 278 -6.65 14.19 -26.26
CA ARG A 278 -6.89 13.33 -27.43
C ARG A 278 -6.14 13.82 -28.68
N GLY A 279 -6.12 15.12 -28.93
CA GLY A 279 -5.42 15.72 -30.06
C GLY A 279 -3.90 15.49 -30.03
N ARG A 280 -3.30 15.36 -28.84
CA ARG A 280 -1.87 15.09 -28.65
C ARG A 280 -1.54 13.60 -28.51
N GLY A 281 -2.49 12.80 -28.02
CA GLY A 281 -2.28 11.40 -27.66
C GLY A 281 -1.75 11.18 -26.24
N TYR A 282 -1.48 12.26 -25.48
CA TYR A 282 -0.96 12.19 -24.12
C TYR A 282 -1.40 13.39 -23.27
N ALA A 283 -1.45 13.19 -21.96
CA ALA A 283 -1.58 14.24 -20.96
C ALA A 283 -0.21 14.69 -20.46
N VAL A 284 -0.11 15.94 -20.02
CA VAL A 284 1.12 16.55 -19.49
C VAL A 284 0.84 17.28 -18.20
N ALA A 285 1.75 17.16 -17.24
CA ALA A 285 1.79 17.96 -16.02
C ALA A 285 3.14 18.66 -15.92
N LEU A 286 3.12 19.95 -15.62
CA LEU A 286 4.26 20.81 -15.35
C LEU A 286 4.23 21.30 -13.89
N GLY A 287 5.40 21.66 -13.36
CA GLY A 287 5.54 22.22 -12.01
C GLY A 287 5.59 21.13 -10.93
N HIS A 288 6.79 20.90 -10.40
CA HIS A 288 7.01 19.83 -9.42
C HIS A 288 6.28 20.06 -8.10
N GLN A 289 6.36 21.27 -7.56
CA GLN A 289 5.87 21.56 -6.21
C GLN A 289 4.34 21.55 -6.12
N ASP A 290 3.65 22.23 -7.02
CA ASP A 290 2.19 22.34 -6.98
C ASP A 290 1.51 21.00 -7.29
N GLY A 291 2.03 20.25 -8.29
CA GLY A 291 1.55 18.91 -8.57
C GLY A 291 1.78 17.93 -7.42
N ALA A 292 2.95 17.96 -6.77
CA ALA A 292 3.23 17.11 -5.61
C ALA A 292 2.35 17.45 -4.41
N HIS A 293 2.04 18.74 -4.22
CA HIS A 293 1.15 19.18 -3.17
C HIS A 293 -0.28 18.66 -3.37
N LEU A 294 -0.81 18.74 -4.60
CA LEU A 294 -2.12 18.19 -4.95
C LEU A 294 -2.21 16.69 -4.67
N GLU A 295 -1.23 15.91 -5.16
CA GLU A 295 -1.21 14.45 -4.95
C GLU A 295 -1.09 14.07 -3.47
N LEU A 296 -0.28 14.80 -2.70
CA LEU A 296 -0.13 14.57 -1.26
C LEU A 296 -1.43 14.82 -0.51
N VAL A 297 -2.11 15.95 -0.79
CA VAL A 297 -3.39 16.29 -0.16
C VAL A 297 -4.45 15.24 -0.53
N ALA A 298 -4.53 14.87 -1.80
CA ALA A 298 -5.46 13.85 -2.29
C ALA A 298 -5.24 12.50 -1.60
N THR A 299 -3.98 12.07 -1.48
CA THR A 299 -3.61 10.81 -0.83
C THR A 299 -4.03 10.77 0.64
N LYS A 300 -3.81 11.87 1.37
CA LYS A 300 -4.19 11.95 2.80
C LYS A 300 -5.72 11.94 2.99
N ILE A 301 -6.45 12.65 2.15
CA ILE A 301 -7.92 12.65 2.18
C ILE A 301 -8.45 11.24 1.91
N ASN A 302 -7.88 10.54 0.92
CA ASN A 302 -8.31 9.19 0.62
C ASN A 302 -7.95 8.19 1.72
N ALA A 303 -6.85 8.42 2.44
CA ALA A 303 -6.50 7.67 3.64
C ALA A 303 -7.37 8.03 4.87
N GLY A 304 -8.36 8.92 4.73
CA GLY A 304 -9.25 9.34 5.81
C GLY A 304 -8.57 10.16 6.91
N ASP A 305 -7.46 10.86 6.60
CA ASP A 305 -6.72 11.65 7.58
C ASP A 305 -7.59 12.80 8.13
N PRO A 306 -7.98 12.77 9.43
CA PRO A 306 -8.87 13.78 10.01
C PRO A 306 -8.20 15.15 10.15
N ASN A 307 -6.88 15.24 9.94
CA ASN A 307 -6.13 16.49 10.06
C ASN A 307 -6.07 17.28 8.75
N VAL A 308 -6.66 16.79 7.66
CA VAL A 308 -6.71 17.52 6.39
C VAL A 308 -8.02 18.30 6.28
N PRO A 309 -7.97 19.65 6.29
CA PRO A 309 -9.16 20.47 6.08
C PRO A 309 -9.84 20.16 4.74
N THR A 310 -11.16 20.23 4.71
CA THR A 310 -11.95 20.05 3.47
C THR A 310 -11.59 21.07 2.38
N SER A 311 -11.11 22.27 2.76
CA SER A 311 -10.66 23.30 1.81
C SER A 311 -9.31 23.00 1.17
N SER A 312 -8.48 22.13 1.78
CA SER A 312 -7.12 21.86 1.29
C SER A 312 -7.10 21.24 -0.10
N MET A 313 -8.07 20.39 -0.43
CA MET A 313 -8.19 19.83 -1.78
C MET A 313 -8.48 20.92 -2.83
N GLN A 314 -9.37 21.86 -2.48
CA GLN A 314 -9.74 22.98 -3.35
C GLN A 314 -8.55 23.91 -3.59
N GLU A 315 -7.82 24.26 -2.52
CA GLU A 315 -6.63 25.11 -2.61
C GLU A 315 -5.51 24.46 -3.43
N ALA A 316 -5.25 23.17 -3.21
CA ALA A 316 -4.24 22.44 -3.95
C ALA A 316 -4.61 22.27 -5.44
N PHE A 317 -5.89 22.04 -5.73
CA PHE A 317 -6.42 22.00 -7.10
C PHE A 317 -6.13 23.32 -7.84
N PHE A 318 -6.49 24.46 -7.26
CA PHE A 318 -6.32 25.76 -7.92
C PHE A 318 -4.85 26.11 -8.19
N ARG A 319 -3.93 25.71 -7.30
CA ARG A 319 -2.49 25.91 -7.52
C ARG A 319 -1.95 25.06 -8.66
N ALA A 320 -2.42 23.82 -8.78
CA ALA A 320 -1.93 22.88 -9.77
C ALA A 320 -2.54 23.08 -11.15
N MET A 321 -3.78 23.59 -11.25
CA MET A 321 -4.59 23.58 -12.47
C MET A 321 -3.87 24.16 -13.70
N ASP A 322 -3.15 25.28 -13.54
CA ASP A 322 -2.47 25.96 -14.65
C ASP A 322 -1.27 25.16 -15.20
N GLY A 323 -0.71 24.24 -14.41
CA GLY A 323 0.39 23.37 -14.83
C GLY A 323 -0.05 22.14 -15.62
N TYR A 324 -1.34 21.84 -15.69
CA TYR A 324 -1.84 20.60 -16.30
C TYR A 324 -2.50 20.84 -17.65
N ASN A 325 -2.03 20.12 -18.67
CA ASN A 325 -2.60 20.14 -20.03
C ASN A 325 -2.72 21.54 -20.68
N GLN A 326 -2.04 22.53 -20.13
CA GLN A 326 -1.79 23.83 -20.75
C GLN A 326 -0.37 23.81 -21.32
N LEU A 327 -0.23 23.81 -22.64
CA LEU A 327 1.06 24.00 -23.30
C LEU A 327 0.95 25.24 -24.19
N GLU A 328 1.21 26.41 -23.61
CA GLU A 328 1.69 27.55 -24.38
C GLU A 328 3.22 27.42 -24.45
N GLU A 329 3.75 26.69 -25.44
CA GLU A 329 5.16 26.28 -25.60
C GLU A 329 6.20 27.26 -24.99
N PRO A 330 6.60 27.10 -23.71
CA PRO A 330 7.71 27.87 -23.15
C PRO A 330 9.00 27.13 -23.49
N ASP A 331 10.03 27.86 -23.89
CA ASP A 331 11.39 27.35 -23.75
C ASP A 331 11.69 27.29 -22.24
N ASP A 332 12.14 26.14 -21.73
CA ASP A 332 12.53 25.89 -20.32
C ASP A 332 11.38 25.57 -19.33
N VAL A 333 10.92 24.30 -19.30
CA VAL A 333 9.83 23.80 -18.45
C VAL A 333 10.28 22.82 -17.37
N GLU A 334 9.62 22.86 -16.21
CA GLU A 334 9.72 21.81 -15.18
C GLU A 334 8.70 20.72 -15.49
N LEU A 335 9.13 19.69 -16.23
CA LEU A 335 8.26 18.55 -16.54
C LEU A 335 8.01 17.73 -15.28
N ARG A 336 6.76 17.63 -14.83
CA ARG A 336 6.38 16.73 -13.73
C ARG A 336 6.11 15.32 -14.24
N SER A 337 5.24 15.17 -15.22
CA SER A 337 4.91 13.87 -15.79
C SER A 337 4.26 13.97 -17.17
N LEU A 338 4.32 12.87 -17.91
CA LEU A 338 3.61 12.61 -19.16
C LEU A 338 2.81 11.33 -18.98
N SER A 339 1.56 11.30 -19.45
CA SER A 339 0.71 10.12 -19.36
C SER A 339 0.09 9.77 -20.71
N ALA A 340 0.13 8.51 -21.12
CA ALA A 340 -0.48 8.03 -22.36
C ALA A 340 -1.38 6.80 -22.09
N PRO A 341 -2.53 6.68 -22.79
CA PRO A 341 -3.46 5.57 -22.60
C PRO A 341 -2.93 4.27 -23.23
N VAL A 342 -3.18 3.15 -22.57
CA VAL A 342 -3.12 1.80 -23.12
C VAL A 342 -4.54 1.29 -23.25
N PHE A 343 -4.89 0.75 -24.41
CA PHE A 343 -6.25 0.30 -24.69
C PHE A 343 -6.40 -1.21 -24.55
N ASP A 344 -7.58 -1.63 -24.09
CA ASP A 344 -7.99 -3.04 -24.10
C ASP A 344 -8.50 -3.47 -25.49
N THR A 345 -9.01 -4.70 -25.58
CA THR A 345 -9.57 -5.27 -26.82
C THR A 345 -10.87 -4.60 -27.27
N ASP A 346 -11.60 -3.95 -26.37
CA ASP A 346 -12.83 -3.23 -26.66
C ASP A 346 -12.58 -1.78 -27.11
N GLY A 347 -11.32 -1.34 -27.03
CA GLY A 347 -10.89 0.01 -27.40
C GLY A 347 -11.08 1.03 -26.28
N GLU A 348 -11.38 0.56 -25.07
CA GLU A 348 -11.46 1.38 -23.86
C GLU A 348 -10.08 1.48 -23.20
N VAL A 349 -9.88 2.47 -22.33
CA VAL A 349 -8.59 2.65 -21.64
C VAL A 349 -8.46 1.63 -20.52
N ALA A 350 -7.65 0.60 -20.72
CA ALA A 350 -7.31 -0.40 -19.72
C ALA A 350 -6.55 0.23 -18.54
N PHE A 351 -5.51 0.99 -18.86
CA PHE A 351 -4.72 1.77 -17.90
C PHE A 351 -3.94 2.86 -18.64
N MET A 352 -3.34 3.79 -17.92
CA MET A 352 -2.39 4.75 -18.49
C MET A 352 -0.97 4.46 -18.02
N LEU A 353 0.00 4.63 -18.92
CA LEU A 353 1.40 4.70 -18.57
C LEU A 353 1.77 6.14 -18.26
N THR A 354 2.41 6.37 -17.12
CA THR A 354 2.90 7.68 -16.70
C THR A 354 4.42 7.64 -16.58
N MET A 355 5.10 8.48 -17.36
CA MET A 355 6.53 8.70 -17.25
C MET A 355 6.78 9.98 -16.45
N TRP A 356 7.57 9.86 -15.38
CA TRP A 356 7.91 10.98 -14.51
C TRP A 356 9.05 11.81 -15.11
N GLY A 357 9.01 13.11 -14.89
CA GLY A 357 10.08 14.01 -15.28
C GLY A 357 11.26 14.00 -14.31
N ARG A 358 12.20 14.92 -14.50
CA ARG A 358 13.38 15.09 -13.64
C ARG A 358 13.43 16.49 -13.03
N TRP A 359 14.34 16.69 -12.08
CA TRP A 359 14.55 18.01 -11.48
C TRP A 359 15.11 19.02 -12.48
N GLU A 360 15.86 18.55 -13.47
CA GLU A 360 16.34 19.41 -14.54
C GLU A 360 15.17 19.94 -15.37
N ARG A 361 15.26 21.22 -15.72
CA ARG A 361 14.32 21.83 -16.66
C ARG A 361 14.63 21.35 -18.07
N GLU A 362 13.58 21.17 -18.85
CA GLU A 362 13.63 20.58 -20.19
C GLU A 362 13.13 21.55 -21.24
N THR A 363 13.65 21.44 -22.47
CA THR A 363 13.09 22.20 -23.59
C THR A 363 11.79 21.56 -24.08
N SER A 364 10.94 22.35 -24.76
CA SER A 364 9.75 21.80 -25.41
C SER A 364 10.08 20.70 -26.45
N ALA A 365 11.30 20.68 -27.00
CA ALA A 365 11.75 19.60 -27.88
C ALA A 365 12.04 18.30 -27.11
N ASP A 366 12.69 18.39 -25.94
CA ASP A 366 12.98 17.23 -25.10
C ASP A 366 11.70 16.57 -24.58
N VAL A 367 10.72 17.39 -24.15
CA VAL A 367 9.40 16.93 -23.73
C VAL A 367 8.68 16.20 -24.86
N ARG A 368 8.79 16.69 -26.12
CA ARG A 368 8.22 16.00 -27.29
C ARG A 368 8.87 14.64 -27.54
N VAL A 369 10.20 14.54 -27.49
CA VAL A 369 10.93 13.26 -27.66
C VAL A 369 10.49 12.24 -26.61
N ARG A 370 10.32 12.68 -25.37
CA ARG A 370 9.79 11.87 -24.26
C ARG A 370 8.35 11.43 -24.51
N ALA A 371 7.48 12.36 -24.91
CA ALA A 371 6.07 12.08 -25.17
C ALA A 371 5.88 11.09 -26.34
N GLU A 372 6.63 11.25 -27.43
CA GLU A 372 6.63 10.32 -28.56
C GLU A 372 7.05 8.91 -28.13
N ALA A 373 8.10 8.80 -27.32
CA ALA A 373 8.55 7.51 -26.81
C ALA A 373 7.50 6.88 -25.88
N LEU A 374 6.87 7.67 -24.99
CA LEU A 374 5.79 7.19 -24.13
C LEU A 374 4.59 6.69 -24.95
N CYS A 375 4.15 7.45 -25.95
CA CYS A 375 3.04 7.06 -26.82
C CYS A 375 3.35 5.79 -27.62
N SER A 376 4.59 5.65 -28.11
CA SER A 376 5.05 4.44 -28.78
C SER A 376 5.04 3.22 -27.84
N THR A 377 5.48 3.40 -26.59
CA THR A 377 5.43 2.35 -25.56
C THR A 377 4.00 1.95 -25.24
N ALA A 378 3.09 2.92 -25.08
CA ALA A 378 1.69 2.66 -24.80
C ALA A 378 0.98 1.95 -25.98
N SER A 379 1.35 2.30 -27.21
CA SER A 379 0.88 1.61 -28.42
C SER A 379 1.37 0.17 -28.49
N ALA A 380 2.63 -0.09 -28.13
CA ALA A 380 3.18 -1.45 -28.07
C ALA A 380 2.50 -2.30 -26.98
N ALA A 381 2.26 -1.71 -25.81
CA ALA A 381 1.49 -2.36 -24.75
C ALA A 381 0.06 -2.69 -25.22
N THR A 382 -0.61 -1.76 -25.90
CA THR A 382 -1.95 -1.98 -26.48
C THR A 382 -1.95 -3.16 -27.45
N GLN A 383 -0.92 -3.28 -28.30
CA GLN A 383 -0.77 -4.42 -29.22
C GLN A 383 -0.57 -5.73 -28.45
N ALA A 384 0.25 -5.74 -27.41
CA ALA A 384 0.47 -6.92 -26.57
C ALA A 384 -0.80 -7.39 -25.86
N LEU A 385 -1.67 -6.46 -25.44
CA LEU A 385 -3.00 -6.78 -24.87
C LEU A 385 -3.92 -7.41 -25.92
N ALA A 386 -3.89 -6.93 -27.17
CA ALA A 386 -4.74 -7.44 -28.25
C ALA A 386 -4.32 -8.83 -28.77
N GLU A 387 -3.09 -9.27 -28.50
CA GLU A 387 -2.57 -10.59 -28.90
C GLU A 387 -2.85 -11.70 -27.87
N ARG A 388 -3.47 -11.36 -26.73
CA ARG A 388 -3.89 -12.28 -25.64
C ARG A 388 -5.18 -13.00 -25.98
#